data_AF-A0A8T4YTJ3-F1
#
_entry.id   AF-A0A8T4YTJ3-F1
#
_cell.length_a   1.000
_cell.length_b   1.000
_cell.length_c   1.000
_cell.angle_alpha   90.00
_cell.angle_beta   90.00
_cell.angle_gamma   90.00
#
_symmetry.space_group_name_H-M   'P 1'
#
loop_
_entity.id
_entity.type
_entity.pdbx_description
1 polymer ?
#
loop_
_entity_poly.entity_id
_entity_poly.type
_entity_poly.pdbx_seq_one_letter_code
_entity_poly.pdbx_strand_id
1 'polypeptide(L)'
;MSYFKHYKEFKCIHSTNPKICRLATQLTIDCKTNDQKARAIFEWMKKHINFGQLKLFKHPYPRTSLEILEDLEGLCDELTILFSSLALAAGLEVKWARLGRDRYGVKNDGHICSLYKGDDKNWHCVDATPYYAPFGFKIDHKDFTAHSIEELENQFRTWTEWVIQDAMYIGLPLAQLINAGPIYERAISENKGKTKLVYASLIPEHGEKGGEDCDASLIHFSARLYEVSEKEYRAYDKTPLELKIDYKISPSSITAEFFFHEWDEATKKQSLIFATDSWEKVPKDILNRYAEILKEVNRLKPFINKVLSEAKQVNAKRSREKKLFNQQEIIEKVIKSRIAT
;
A
#
# COMPACT_ATOMS: atom_id res chain seq x y z
N MET A 1 12.92 -4.87 -18.27
CA MET A 1 13.39 -6.18 -17.78
C MET A 1 14.47 -6.08 -16.68
N SER A 2 15.04 -4.91 -16.35
CA SER A 2 16.06 -4.80 -15.28
C SER A 2 15.52 -4.81 -13.84
N TYR A 3 14.24 -4.50 -13.62
CA TYR A 3 13.61 -4.50 -12.28
C TYR A 3 13.71 -5.85 -11.55
N PHE A 4 13.77 -6.96 -12.30
CA PHE A 4 13.76 -8.32 -11.74
C PHE A 4 15.14 -8.85 -11.37
N LYS A 5 16.25 -8.15 -11.69
CA LYS A 5 17.59 -8.68 -11.43
C LYS A 5 18.08 -8.42 -10.00
N HIS A 6 17.40 -7.54 -9.26
CA HIS A 6 17.87 -7.03 -7.96
C HIS A 6 17.05 -7.49 -6.74
N TYR A 7 15.97 -8.26 -6.91
CA TYR A 7 15.11 -8.62 -5.76
C TYR A 7 15.75 -9.66 -4.82
N LYS A 8 16.65 -10.52 -5.31
CA LYS A 8 17.37 -11.48 -4.45
C LYS A 8 18.22 -10.79 -3.38
N GLU A 9 18.59 -9.54 -3.62
CA GLU A 9 19.38 -8.70 -2.71
C GLU A 9 18.52 -7.64 -2.02
N PHE A 10 17.18 -7.70 -2.12
CA PHE A 10 16.30 -6.73 -1.49
C PHE A 10 16.55 -6.69 0.03
N LYS A 11 16.77 -5.46 0.52
CA LYS A 11 16.87 -5.10 1.93
C LYS A 11 16.02 -3.87 2.17
N CYS A 12 15.13 -3.92 3.15
CA CYS A 12 14.39 -2.73 3.56
C CYS A 12 15.18 -1.90 4.58
N ILE A 13 16.10 -2.53 5.33
CA ILE A 13 16.92 -1.88 6.36
C ILE A 13 18.30 -1.52 5.80
N HIS A 14 18.65 -0.23 5.87
CA HIS A 14 19.88 0.30 5.28
C HIS A 14 20.81 0.92 6.34
N SER A 15 20.98 0.24 7.48
CA SER A 15 21.75 0.75 8.63
C SER A 15 23.24 1.01 8.34
N THR A 16 23.81 0.40 7.30
CA THR A 16 25.18 0.63 6.84
C THR A 16 25.30 1.62 5.68
N ASN A 17 24.17 2.13 5.18
CA ASN A 17 24.19 3.09 4.08
C ASN A 17 24.72 4.45 4.54
N PRO A 18 25.65 5.11 3.80
CA PRO A 18 26.24 6.37 4.22
C PRO A 18 25.24 7.49 4.52
N LYS A 19 24.08 7.55 3.84
CA LYS A 19 23.04 8.54 4.13
C LYS A 19 22.42 8.30 5.52
N ILE A 20 22.07 7.05 5.82
CA ILE A 20 21.49 6.64 7.10
C ILE A 20 22.51 6.82 8.24
N CYS A 21 23.76 6.36 8.05
CA CYS A 21 24.80 6.50 9.08
C CYS A 21 25.10 7.96 9.42
N ARG A 22 25.19 8.85 8.42
CA ARG A 22 25.41 10.28 8.65
C ARG A 22 24.27 10.91 9.42
N LEU A 23 23.03 10.64 9.02
CA LEU A 23 21.87 11.16 9.73
C LEU A 23 21.81 10.63 11.17
N ALA A 24 21.96 9.32 11.37
CA ALA A 24 21.98 8.72 12.71
C ALA A 24 23.06 9.38 13.58
N THR A 25 24.29 9.51 13.07
CA THR A 25 25.40 10.18 13.78
C THR A 25 25.05 11.61 14.18
N GLN A 26 24.46 12.39 13.26
CA GLN A 26 24.04 13.77 13.53
C GLN A 26 22.96 13.85 14.61
N LEU A 27 21.96 12.96 14.56
CA LEU A 27 20.88 12.93 15.53
C LEU A 27 21.36 12.53 16.93
N THR A 28 22.43 11.73 17.00
CA THR A 28 22.89 11.12 18.25
C THR A 28 24.22 11.64 18.78
N ILE A 29 24.80 12.68 18.18
CA ILE A 29 26.17 13.13 18.49
C ILE A 29 26.39 13.48 19.96
N ASP A 30 25.38 14.10 20.60
CA ASP A 30 25.44 14.51 22.01
C ASP A 30 24.79 13.48 22.96
N CYS A 31 24.32 12.35 22.44
CA CYS A 31 23.64 11.33 23.22
C CYS A 31 24.63 10.41 23.93
N LYS A 32 24.48 10.28 25.25
CA LYS A 32 25.33 9.46 26.11
C LYS A 32 24.78 8.06 26.37
N THR A 33 23.47 7.87 26.19
CA THR A 33 22.77 6.63 26.56
C THR A 33 21.91 6.11 25.40
N ASN A 34 21.57 4.82 25.43
CA ASN A 34 20.70 4.22 24.41
C ASN A 34 19.32 4.88 24.36
N ASP A 35 18.74 5.18 25.52
CA ASP A 35 17.47 5.88 25.63
C ASP A 35 17.52 7.27 24.97
N GLN A 36 18.62 8.01 25.18
CA GLN A 36 18.80 9.34 24.57
C GLN A 36 18.88 9.23 23.05
N LYS A 37 19.65 8.27 22.53
CA LYS A 37 19.78 8.01 21.09
C LYS A 37 18.44 7.66 20.45
N ALA A 38 17.73 6.70 21.02
CA ALA A 38 16.42 6.26 20.52
C ALA A 38 15.40 7.41 20.54
N ARG A 39 15.41 8.22 21.60
CA ARG A 39 14.52 9.38 21.73
C ARG A 39 14.82 10.46 20.69
N ALA A 40 16.09 10.77 20.46
CA ALA A 40 16.49 11.76 19.45
C ALA A 40 16.03 11.35 18.05
N ILE A 41 16.19 10.07 17.70
CA ILE A 41 15.71 9.50 16.42
C ILE A 41 14.18 9.59 16.34
N PHE A 42 13.46 9.16 17.39
CA PHE A 42 12.00 9.21 17.43
C PHE A 42 11.45 10.63 17.24
N GLU A 43 11.95 11.61 18.00
CA GLU A 43 11.48 12.99 17.91
C GLU A 43 11.82 13.62 16.56
N TRP A 44 12.98 13.27 15.96
CA TRP A 44 13.29 13.70 14.60
C TRP A 44 12.29 13.12 13.60
N MET A 45 12.00 11.82 13.66
CA MET A 45 11.05 11.18 12.75
C MET A 45 9.66 11.79 12.87
N LYS A 46 9.14 11.93 14.09
CA LYS A 46 7.85 12.56 14.37
C LYS A 46 7.73 13.98 13.81
N LYS A 47 8.84 14.72 13.75
CA LYS A 47 8.88 16.09 13.21
C LYS A 47 9.01 16.14 11.67
N HIS A 48 9.69 15.17 11.06
CA HIS A 48 10.11 15.28 9.65
C HIS A 48 9.46 14.25 8.73
N ILE A 49 8.95 13.13 9.26
CA ILE A 49 8.35 12.06 8.47
C ILE A 49 6.84 12.10 8.70
N ASN A 50 6.11 12.35 7.62
CA ASN A 50 4.65 12.33 7.68
C ASN A 50 4.16 10.89 7.74
N PHE A 51 3.07 10.66 8.44
CA PHE A 51 2.35 9.40 8.33
C PHE A 51 1.40 9.49 7.14
N GLY A 52 1.52 8.56 6.20
CA GLY A 52 0.64 8.55 5.04
C GLY A 52 1.12 7.71 3.87
N GLN A 53 0.26 7.68 2.86
CA GLN A 53 0.33 6.79 1.71
C GLN A 53 0.44 7.52 0.37
N LEU A 54 0.49 8.85 0.39
CA LEU A 54 0.47 9.65 -0.83
C LEU A 54 1.68 9.38 -1.72
N LYS A 55 2.79 8.88 -1.18
CA LYS A 55 4.00 8.60 -1.97
C LYS A 55 4.16 7.12 -2.33
N LEU A 56 3.24 6.24 -1.93
CA LEU A 56 3.30 4.80 -2.26
C LEU A 56 3.26 4.56 -3.77
N PHE A 57 2.52 5.35 -4.55
CA PHE A 57 2.45 5.16 -6.01
C PHE A 57 3.79 5.33 -6.74
N LYS A 58 4.79 5.96 -6.11
CA LYS A 58 6.13 6.09 -6.69
C LYS A 58 6.90 4.77 -6.67
N HIS A 59 6.48 3.84 -5.81
CA HIS A 59 7.23 2.62 -5.50
C HIS A 59 6.34 1.41 -5.80
N PRO A 60 6.78 0.52 -6.71
CA PRO A 60 6.04 -0.70 -7.01
C PRO A 60 6.02 -1.74 -5.90
N TYR A 61 6.76 -1.53 -4.83
CA TYR A 61 7.01 -2.51 -3.79
C TYR A 61 7.13 -1.79 -2.44
N PRO A 62 7.05 -2.52 -1.32
CA PRO A 62 7.25 -1.95 -0.01
C PRO A 62 8.53 -1.11 0.05
N ARG A 63 8.42 0.13 0.54
CA ARG A 63 9.53 1.08 0.50
C ARG A 63 10.63 0.68 1.47
N THR A 64 11.85 0.89 1.02
CA THR A 64 13.05 0.79 1.83
C THR A 64 13.23 2.02 2.71
N SER A 65 14.02 1.90 3.78
CA SER A 65 14.41 3.02 4.64
C SER A 65 15.00 4.23 3.88
N LEU A 66 15.67 4.02 2.74
CA LEU A 66 16.20 5.11 1.92
C LEU A 66 15.08 5.84 1.18
N GLU A 67 14.15 5.11 0.59
CA GLU A 67 13.00 5.68 -0.12
C GLU A 67 12.09 6.44 0.86
N ILE A 68 11.88 5.90 2.07
CA ILE A 68 11.10 6.56 3.13
C ILE A 68 11.78 7.85 3.59
N LEU A 69 13.12 7.84 3.74
CA LEU A 69 13.89 9.03 4.09
C LEU A 69 13.84 10.10 2.98
N GLU A 70 13.84 9.70 1.72
CA GLU A 70 13.74 10.61 0.58
C GLU A 70 12.31 11.17 0.42
N ASP A 71 11.31 10.33 0.67
CA ASP A 71 9.91 10.72 0.56
C ASP A 71 9.40 11.45 1.80
N LEU A 72 10.04 11.37 2.96
CA LEU A 72 9.57 12.00 4.21
C LEU A 72 8.10 11.64 4.52
N GLU A 73 7.71 10.42 4.20
CA GLU A 73 6.36 9.90 4.41
C GLU A 73 6.38 8.37 4.49
N GLY A 74 5.67 7.77 5.44
CA GLY A 74 5.59 6.31 5.60
C GLY A 74 4.37 5.84 6.40
N LEU A 75 4.03 4.56 6.23
CA LEU A 75 3.10 3.78 7.05
C LEU A 75 3.75 3.19 8.29
N CYS A 76 2.99 2.48 9.14
CA CYS A 76 3.47 2.00 10.44
C CYS A 76 4.68 1.06 10.31
N ASP A 77 4.65 0.20 9.30
CA ASP A 77 5.69 -0.74 8.94
C ASP A 77 6.92 -0.06 8.33
N GLU A 78 6.71 0.95 7.49
CA GLU A 78 7.76 1.78 6.90
C GLU A 78 8.45 2.68 7.94
N LEU A 79 7.69 3.28 8.86
CA LEU A 79 8.26 4.01 9.98
C LEU A 79 9.06 3.08 10.89
N THR A 80 8.60 1.84 11.10
CA THR A 80 9.37 0.81 11.80
C THR A 80 10.69 0.51 11.09
N ILE A 81 10.68 0.41 9.76
CA ILE A 81 11.89 0.21 8.93
C ILE A 81 12.87 1.37 9.06
N LEU A 82 12.39 2.61 8.93
CA LEU A 82 13.24 3.80 9.00
C LEU A 82 13.84 3.97 10.40
N PHE A 83 13.01 3.84 11.45
CA PHE A 83 13.49 3.90 12.83
C PHE A 83 14.56 2.84 13.08
N SER A 84 14.28 1.59 12.70
CA SER A 84 15.21 0.48 12.92
C SER A 84 16.54 0.68 12.18
N SER A 85 16.50 1.24 10.96
CA SER A 85 17.70 1.55 10.19
C SER A 85 18.56 2.61 10.87
N LEU A 86 17.96 3.70 11.35
CA LEU A 86 18.65 4.77 12.06
C LEU A 86 19.18 4.30 13.43
N ALA A 87 18.38 3.52 14.16
CA ALA A 87 18.74 3.00 15.47
C ALA A 87 19.92 2.02 15.40
N LEU A 88 19.89 1.07 14.46
CA LEU A 88 21.02 0.17 14.20
C LEU A 88 22.28 0.96 13.79
N ALA A 89 22.13 1.98 12.93
CA ALA A 89 23.25 2.84 12.52
C ALA A 89 23.84 3.66 13.69
N ALA A 90 23.03 3.97 14.72
CA ALA A 90 23.48 4.63 15.96
C ALA A 90 24.08 3.66 16.99
N GLY A 91 24.19 2.36 16.65
CA GLY A 91 24.74 1.31 17.50
C GLY A 91 23.76 0.75 18.54
N LEU A 92 22.45 0.90 18.32
CA LEU A 92 21.43 0.31 19.18
C LEU A 92 21.14 -1.15 18.79
N GLU A 93 20.83 -1.99 19.77
CA GLU A 93 20.20 -3.29 19.52
C GLU A 93 18.70 -3.06 19.23
N VAL A 94 18.21 -3.60 18.12
CA VAL A 94 16.85 -3.37 17.62
C VAL A 94 16.14 -4.68 17.28
N LYS A 95 14.85 -4.72 17.55
CA LYS A 95 13.87 -5.73 17.13
C LYS A 95 12.63 -5.02 16.58
N TRP A 96 11.64 -5.76 16.11
CA TRP A 96 10.32 -5.20 15.83
C TRP A 96 9.24 -6.00 16.58
N ALA A 97 8.10 -5.37 16.82
CA ALA A 97 6.97 -5.96 17.50
C ALA A 97 5.77 -6.02 16.56
N ARG A 98 5.08 -7.17 16.53
CA ARG A 98 3.72 -7.26 16.00
C ARG A 98 2.75 -7.16 17.17
N LEU A 99 1.83 -6.19 17.12
CA LEU A 99 0.87 -6.01 18.21
C LEU A 99 -0.23 -7.06 18.15
N GLY A 100 -0.66 -7.54 19.33
CA GLY A 100 -1.95 -8.20 19.50
C GLY A 100 -2.98 -7.23 20.06
N ARG A 101 -2.60 -6.51 21.12
CA ARG A 101 -3.41 -5.44 21.70
C ARG A 101 -2.58 -4.19 21.97
N ASP A 102 -3.14 -3.06 21.57
CA ASP A 102 -2.51 -1.77 21.82
C ASP A 102 -2.52 -1.39 23.32
N ARG A 103 -1.95 -0.22 23.65
CA ARG A 103 -1.92 0.30 25.02
C ARG A 103 -3.31 0.52 25.62
N TYR A 104 -4.33 0.70 24.79
CA TYR A 104 -5.72 0.90 25.21
C TYR A 104 -6.43 -0.46 25.40
N GLY A 105 -5.86 -1.55 24.90
CA GLY A 105 -6.42 -2.90 24.94
C GLY A 105 -7.28 -3.24 23.72
N VAL A 106 -7.26 -2.38 22.71
CA VAL A 106 -7.91 -2.60 21.42
C VAL A 106 -7.07 -3.60 20.63
N LYS A 107 -7.75 -4.59 20.04
CA LYS A 107 -7.12 -5.59 19.18
C LYS A 107 -6.53 -4.91 17.94
N ASN A 108 -5.25 -5.15 17.64
CA ASN A 108 -4.53 -4.47 16.57
C ASN A 108 -3.49 -5.37 15.87
N ASP A 109 -3.91 -6.56 15.43
CA ASP A 109 -3.06 -7.62 14.84
C ASP A 109 -2.30 -7.23 13.56
N GLY A 110 -2.69 -6.10 12.95
CA GLY A 110 -2.08 -5.58 11.72
C GLY A 110 -1.00 -4.52 11.95
N HIS A 111 -0.86 -4.02 13.19
CA HIS A 111 0.08 -2.94 13.49
C HIS A 111 1.43 -3.47 13.97
N ILE A 112 2.50 -2.80 13.53
CA ILE A 112 3.87 -3.12 13.93
C ILE A 112 4.60 -1.86 14.41
N CYS A 113 5.54 -2.04 15.33
CA CYS A 113 6.41 -0.97 15.81
C CYS A 113 7.84 -1.46 16.02
N SER A 114 8.78 -0.54 16.24
CA SER A 114 10.17 -0.89 16.57
C SER A 114 10.31 -1.20 18.06
N LEU A 115 11.30 -2.02 18.39
CA LEU A 115 11.79 -2.27 19.75
C LEU A 115 13.27 -1.90 19.80
N TYR A 116 13.71 -1.20 20.83
CA TYR A 116 15.14 -1.02 21.10
C TYR A 116 15.50 -1.49 22.50
N LYS A 117 16.74 -1.89 22.70
CA LYS A 117 17.24 -2.27 24.02
C LYS A 117 17.75 -1.06 24.79
N GLY A 118 17.03 -0.70 25.85
CA GLY A 118 17.34 0.43 26.71
C GLY A 118 18.61 0.21 27.54
N ASP A 119 19.03 1.27 28.22
CA ASP A 119 20.18 1.23 29.14
C ASP A 119 19.90 0.30 30.34
N ASP A 120 18.62 0.17 30.71
CA ASP A 120 18.09 -0.77 31.72
C ASP A 120 18.06 -2.24 31.26
N LYS A 121 18.56 -2.52 30.04
CA LYS A 121 18.61 -3.84 29.39
C LYS A 121 17.24 -4.41 29.01
N ASN A 122 16.16 -3.66 29.17
CA ASN A 122 14.83 -4.05 28.75
C ASN A 122 14.56 -3.63 27.29
N TRP A 123 13.62 -4.31 26.65
CA TRP A 123 13.13 -3.93 25.33
C TRP A 123 12.01 -2.92 25.47
N HIS A 124 12.13 -1.79 24.76
CA HIS A 124 11.14 -0.72 24.79
C HIS A 124 10.55 -0.50 23.40
N CYS A 125 9.22 -0.42 23.32
CA CYS A 125 8.52 -0.14 22.07
C CYS A 125 8.66 1.34 21.66
N VAL A 126 8.85 1.58 20.38
CA VAL A 126 8.85 2.91 19.76
C VAL A 126 7.98 2.87 18.52
N ASP A 127 7.02 3.78 18.50
CA ASP A 127 6.01 3.89 17.47
C ASP A 127 5.86 5.35 17.03
N ALA A 128 6.41 5.66 15.85
CA ALA A 128 6.37 7.01 15.29
C ALA A 128 5.04 7.34 14.59
N THR A 129 4.04 6.47 14.64
CA THR A 129 2.71 6.79 14.08
C THR A 129 1.98 7.83 14.93
N PRO A 130 1.18 8.71 14.31
CA PRO A 130 0.46 9.76 15.02
C PRO A 130 -0.62 9.21 15.96
N TYR A 131 -1.11 7.98 15.73
CA TYR A 131 -2.14 7.36 16.56
C TYR A 131 -1.73 7.28 18.03
N TYR A 132 -0.44 7.08 18.31
CA TYR A 132 0.09 7.01 19.67
C TYR A 132 0.76 8.30 20.13
N ALA A 133 0.75 9.39 19.34
CA ALA A 133 1.28 10.67 19.78
C ALA A 133 0.43 11.26 20.93
N PRO A 134 1.06 11.87 21.95
CA PRO A 134 2.49 12.12 22.13
C PRO A 134 3.30 10.96 22.74
N PHE A 135 2.66 9.83 23.06
CA PHE A 135 3.20 8.73 23.86
C PHE A 135 3.86 7.58 23.07
N GLY A 136 4.23 7.82 21.81
CA GLY A 136 4.83 6.80 20.93
C GLY A 136 6.23 6.35 21.35
N PHE A 137 6.87 7.00 22.32
CA PHE A 137 8.18 6.62 22.84
C PHE A 137 8.06 5.83 24.15
N LYS A 138 8.70 4.65 24.23
CA LYS A 138 8.53 3.69 25.33
C LYS A 138 7.07 3.39 25.60
N ILE A 139 6.33 3.09 24.53
CA ILE A 139 4.90 2.79 24.63
C ILE A 139 4.69 1.43 25.30
N ASP A 140 3.78 1.39 26.27
CA ASP A 140 3.43 0.18 27.00
C ASP A 140 2.22 -0.49 26.33
N HIS A 141 2.48 -1.28 25.29
CA HIS A 141 1.45 -2.10 24.66
C HIS A 141 1.07 -3.27 25.57
N LYS A 142 -0.21 -3.60 25.65
CA LYS A 142 -0.69 -4.67 26.53
C LYS A 142 -0.26 -6.06 26.06
N ASP A 143 -0.13 -6.26 24.74
CA ASP A 143 0.22 -7.54 24.14
C ASP A 143 0.92 -7.34 22.78
N PHE A 144 2.09 -7.96 22.62
CA PHE A 144 2.85 -7.97 21.37
C PHE A 144 3.82 -9.15 21.32
N THR A 145 4.18 -9.57 20.10
CA THR A 145 5.24 -10.55 19.86
C THR A 145 6.47 -9.85 19.27
N ALA A 146 7.64 -10.07 19.88
CA ALA A 146 8.90 -9.51 19.41
C ALA A 146 9.59 -10.43 18.41
N HIS A 147 10.11 -9.85 17.33
CA HIS A 147 10.78 -10.53 16.23
C HIS A 147 12.11 -9.86 15.91
N SER A 148 13.03 -10.60 15.32
CA SER A 148 14.30 -10.09 14.82
C SER A 148 14.12 -9.18 13.60
N ILE A 149 15.09 -8.31 13.36
CA ILE A 149 15.11 -7.47 12.14
C ILE A 149 15.28 -8.34 10.87
N GLU A 150 15.95 -9.48 10.96
CA GLU A 150 16.06 -10.42 9.84
C GLU A 150 14.69 -10.98 9.44
N GLU A 151 13.82 -11.30 10.40
CA GLU A 151 12.43 -11.69 10.11
C GLU A 151 11.66 -10.57 9.41
N LEU A 152 11.87 -9.31 9.80
CA LEU A 152 11.25 -8.16 9.13
C LEU A 152 11.72 -8.04 7.68
N GLU A 153 13.03 -8.12 7.45
CA GLU A 153 13.60 -8.07 6.10
C GLU A 153 13.07 -9.21 5.23
N ASN A 154 12.96 -10.42 5.79
CA ASN A 154 12.42 -11.58 5.08
C ASN A 154 10.93 -11.40 4.76
N GLN A 155 10.13 -10.88 5.69
CA GLN A 155 8.72 -10.57 5.43
C GLN A 155 8.57 -9.57 4.27
N PHE A 156 9.36 -8.49 4.28
CA PHE A 156 9.32 -7.48 3.21
C PHE A 156 9.87 -8.00 1.88
N ARG A 157 10.85 -8.89 1.91
CA ARG A 157 11.36 -9.59 0.72
C ARG A 157 10.28 -10.46 0.11
N THR A 158 9.60 -11.29 0.91
CA THR A 158 8.49 -12.13 0.43
C THR A 158 7.37 -11.28 -0.13
N TRP A 159 6.99 -10.19 0.55
CA TRP A 159 5.99 -9.26 0.01
C TRP A 159 6.45 -8.67 -1.33
N THR A 160 7.69 -8.19 -1.43
CA THR A 160 8.27 -7.69 -2.69
C THR A 160 8.21 -8.74 -3.80
N GLU A 161 8.54 -10.00 -3.51
CA GLU A 161 8.46 -11.11 -4.47
C GLU A 161 7.02 -11.31 -4.98
N TRP A 162 6.02 -11.24 -4.09
CA TRP A 162 4.61 -11.36 -4.46
C TRP A 162 4.20 -10.21 -5.38
N VAL A 163 4.55 -8.97 -5.04
CA VAL A 163 4.22 -7.81 -5.89
C VAL A 163 4.91 -7.90 -7.24
N ILE A 164 6.14 -8.41 -7.28
CA ILE A 164 6.89 -8.64 -8.51
C ILE A 164 6.20 -9.71 -9.37
N GLN A 165 5.73 -10.81 -8.76
CA GLN A 165 4.97 -11.85 -9.46
C GLN A 165 3.67 -11.27 -10.03
N ASP A 166 2.91 -10.52 -9.24
CA ASP A 166 1.72 -9.81 -9.71
C ASP A 166 2.08 -8.86 -10.87
N ALA A 167 3.13 -8.06 -10.74
CA ALA A 167 3.58 -7.16 -11.80
C ALA A 167 3.95 -7.88 -13.11
N MET A 168 4.46 -9.12 -13.05
CA MET A 168 4.67 -9.95 -14.24
C MET A 168 3.35 -10.45 -14.84
N TYR A 169 2.34 -10.68 -13.99
CA TYR A 169 1.03 -11.16 -14.40
C TYR A 169 0.10 -10.09 -14.95
N ILE A 170 0.08 -8.90 -14.36
CA ILE A 170 -0.89 -7.84 -14.68
C ILE A 170 -0.25 -6.52 -15.14
N GLY A 171 1.08 -6.46 -15.15
CA GLY A 171 1.84 -5.25 -15.47
C GLY A 171 2.17 -4.42 -14.23
N LEU A 172 3.35 -3.81 -14.22
CA LEU A 172 3.88 -3.02 -13.10
C LEU A 172 2.96 -1.87 -12.64
N PRO A 173 2.35 -1.07 -13.53
CA PRO A 173 1.47 0.04 -13.11
C PRO A 173 0.21 -0.46 -12.40
N LEU A 174 -0.26 -1.65 -12.76
CA LEU A 174 -1.43 -2.26 -12.16
C LEU A 174 -1.10 -2.88 -10.81
N ALA A 175 0.01 -3.62 -10.73
CA ALA A 175 0.53 -4.13 -9.47
C ALA A 175 0.86 -3.01 -8.49
N GLN A 176 1.36 -1.86 -8.96
CA GLN A 176 1.50 -0.63 -8.18
C GLN A 176 0.17 -0.17 -7.60
N LEU A 177 -0.89 -0.13 -8.41
CA LEU A 177 -2.20 0.28 -7.95
C LEU A 177 -2.80 -0.72 -6.94
N ILE A 178 -2.56 -2.02 -7.12
CA ILE A 178 -3.05 -3.08 -6.21
C ILE A 178 -2.33 -3.00 -4.88
N ASN A 179 -1.01 -2.81 -4.92
CA ASN A 179 -0.14 -2.92 -3.76
C ASN A 179 0.16 -1.58 -3.06
N ALA A 180 -0.21 -0.44 -3.65
CA ALA A 180 -0.12 0.86 -2.99
C ALA A 180 -1.08 1.02 -1.80
N GLY A 181 -1.80 -0.03 -1.40
CA GLY A 181 -2.76 0.00 -0.33
C GLY A 181 -3.87 1.03 -0.57
N PRO A 182 -4.86 1.12 0.33
CA PRO A 182 -5.87 2.16 0.26
C PRO A 182 -5.19 3.51 0.54
N ILE A 183 -4.89 4.30 -0.50
CA ILE A 183 -4.29 5.66 -0.51
C ILE A 183 -4.96 6.64 0.49
N TYR A 184 -4.88 6.44 1.81
CA TYR A 184 -5.60 7.28 2.79
C TYR A 184 -4.86 7.34 4.12
N GLU A 185 -4.51 8.56 4.52
CA GLU A 185 -4.41 8.98 5.93
C GLU A 185 -4.12 10.49 6.04
N ARG A 186 -3.47 11.10 5.03
CA ARG A 186 -3.12 12.54 5.06
C ARG A 186 -4.30 13.50 4.83
N ALA A 187 -5.32 13.09 4.06
CA ALA A 187 -6.54 13.88 3.89
C ALA A 187 -7.34 14.04 5.21
N ILE A 188 -7.07 13.17 6.19
CA ILE A 188 -7.74 13.15 7.50
C ILE A 188 -7.09 14.18 8.45
N SER A 189 -5.76 14.30 8.45
CA SER A 189 -5.05 15.18 9.39
C SER A 189 -5.04 16.66 8.99
N GLU A 190 -5.09 16.98 7.70
CA GLU A 190 -4.97 18.37 7.21
C GLU A 190 -6.32 19.14 7.16
N ASN A 191 -7.48 18.47 7.32
CA ASN A 191 -8.80 19.02 6.97
C ASN A 191 -9.83 19.18 8.13
N LYS A 192 -9.36 19.47 9.35
CA LYS A 192 -10.15 19.98 10.52
C LYS A 192 -11.65 19.59 10.54
N GLY A 193 -11.96 18.29 10.50
CA GLY A 193 -13.32 17.78 10.72
C GLY A 193 -14.29 17.82 9.54
N LYS A 194 -13.85 18.04 8.29
CA LYS A 194 -14.67 17.85 7.09
C LYS A 194 -13.88 17.12 6.02
N THR A 195 -13.82 15.79 6.08
CA THR A 195 -13.09 15.01 5.08
C THR A 195 -14.02 14.07 4.30
N LYS A 196 -13.93 14.18 2.98
CA LYS A 196 -14.46 13.23 2.01
C LYS A 196 -13.36 12.20 1.77
N LEU A 197 -13.58 10.98 2.24
CA LEU A 197 -12.72 9.81 2.08
C LEU A 197 -12.93 9.25 0.65
N VAL A 198 -11.86 8.96 -0.09
CA VAL A 198 -11.96 8.54 -1.50
C VAL A 198 -11.39 7.13 -1.66
N TYR A 199 -11.81 6.12 -0.91
CA TYR A 199 -11.28 4.74 -1.00
C TYR A 199 -11.13 4.25 -2.45
N ALA A 200 -10.04 3.55 -2.75
CA ALA A 200 -9.91 2.76 -3.96
C ALA A 200 -9.15 1.49 -3.66
N SER A 201 -9.85 0.37 -3.78
CA SER A 201 -9.29 -0.96 -3.66
C SER A 201 -9.49 -1.69 -4.98
N LEU A 202 -8.40 -2.25 -5.43
CA LEU A 202 -8.44 -3.35 -6.35
C LEU A 202 -8.77 -4.63 -5.60
N ILE A 203 -9.86 -5.28 -6.00
CA ILE A 203 -10.20 -6.61 -5.52
C ILE A 203 -10.11 -7.51 -6.75
N PRO A 204 -9.02 -8.29 -6.93
CA PRO A 204 -9.03 -9.33 -7.94
C PRO A 204 -10.11 -10.34 -7.54
N GLU A 205 -11.23 -10.38 -8.28
CA GLU A 205 -12.17 -11.48 -8.18
C GLU A 205 -11.51 -12.72 -8.81
N HIS A 206 -10.89 -13.54 -7.96
CA HIS A 206 -10.70 -14.93 -8.31
C HIS A 206 -12.08 -15.58 -8.28
N GLY A 207 -12.70 -15.74 -9.45
CA GLY A 207 -13.99 -16.42 -9.55
C GLY A 207 -13.93 -17.74 -8.78
N GLU A 208 -14.91 -18.00 -7.91
CA GLU A 208 -14.97 -19.13 -6.97
C GLU A 208 -14.96 -20.54 -7.62
N LYS A 209 -14.68 -20.65 -8.92
CA LYS A 209 -14.56 -21.93 -9.61
C LYS A 209 -13.08 -22.23 -9.86
N GLY A 210 -12.48 -22.97 -8.92
CA GLY A 210 -11.19 -23.62 -9.07
C GLY A 210 -11.17 -24.64 -10.21
N GLY A 211 -11.12 -24.16 -11.45
CA GLY A 211 -10.86 -24.92 -12.66
C GLY A 211 -9.79 -24.21 -13.47
N GLU A 212 -8.92 -24.98 -14.12
CA GLU A 212 -7.66 -24.58 -14.77
C GLU A 212 -7.78 -23.58 -15.94
N ASP A 213 -8.93 -22.95 -16.13
CA ASP A 213 -9.22 -21.94 -17.17
C ASP A 213 -9.86 -20.68 -16.56
N CYS A 214 -9.20 -20.08 -15.57
CA CYS A 214 -9.51 -18.70 -15.20
C CYS A 214 -9.08 -17.79 -16.35
N ASP A 215 -10.02 -17.38 -17.20
CA ASP A 215 -9.78 -16.33 -18.19
C ASP A 215 -9.35 -15.08 -17.42
N ALA A 216 -8.07 -14.73 -17.51
CA ALA A 216 -7.41 -13.62 -16.81
C ALA A 216 -7.90 -12.24 -17.32
N SER A 217 -9.13 -12.17 -17.84
CA SER A 217 -9.73 -11.12 -18.65
C SER A 217 -10.76 -10.28 -17.88
N LEU A 218 -10.83 -10.44 -16.55
CA LEU A 218 -11.57 -9.53 -15.68
C LEU A 218 -10.77 -9.26 -14.41
N ILE A 219 -10.14 -8.08 -14.36
CA ILE A 219 -9.62 -7.51 -13.12
C ILE A 219 -10.65 -6.47 -12.69
N HIS A 220 -11.34 -6.71 -11.58
CA HIS A 220 -12.25 -5.75 -10.96
C HIS A 220 -11.46 -4.74 -10.14
N PHE A 221 -11.77 -3.47 -10.35
CA PHE A 221 -11.27 -2.34 -9.58
C PHE A 221 -12.44 -1.81 -8.80
N SER A 222 -12.29 -1.23 -7.63
CA SER A 222 -13.40 -0.56 -6.95
C SER A 222 -12.86 0.68 -6.24
N ALA A 223 -12.99 1.84 -6.88
CA ALA A 223 -12.91 3.09 -6.12
C ALA A 223 -14.20 3.23 -5.33
N ARG A 224 -14.18 3.30 -3.99
CA ARG A 224 -15.30 3.62 -3.07
C ARG A 224 -15.12 5.01 -2.47
N LEU A 225 -15.99 5.97 -2.71
CA LEU A 225 -15.87 7.27 -2.02
C LEU A 225 -16.86 7.40 -0.88
N TYR A 226 -16.37 7.75 0.30
CA TYR A 226 -17.07 7.91 1.56
C TYR A 226 -17.02 9.36 2.06
N GLU A 227 -18.05 9.86 2.76
CA GLU A 227 -17.99 11.14 3.48
C GLU A 227 -18.06 10.86 4.98
N VAL A 228 -17.00 11.15 5.74
CA VAL A 228 -16.91 10.80 7.17
C VAL A 228 -16.29 11.95 7.97
N SER A 229 -16.94 12.35 9.05
CA SER A 229 -16.32 13.25 10.03
C SER A 229 -15.28 12.52 10.88
N GLU A 230 -14.34 13.26 11.49
CA GLU A 230 -13.29 12.70 12.35
C GLU A 230 -13.85 11.91 13.54
N LYS A 231 -14.98 12.35 14.09
CA LYS A 231 -15.69 11.68 15.19
C LYS A 231 -16.33 10.36 14.76
N GLU A 232 -16.80 10.28 13.51
CA GLU A 232 -17.41 9.08 12.93
C GLU A 232 -16.35 8.04 12.54
N TYR A 233 -15.20 8.49 12.04
CA TYR A 233 -14.05 7.61 11.77
C TYR A 233 -13.56 6.89 13.04
N ARG A 234 -13.44 7.61 14.16
CA ARG A 234 -13.00 7.04 15.44
C ARG A 234 -14.01 6.09 16.08
N ALA A 235 -15.27 6.15 15.68
CA ALA A 235 -16.34 5.31 16.24
C ALA A 235 -16.56 4.02 15.44
N TYR A 236 -16.05 3.90 14.21
CA TYR A 236 -16.32 2.77 13.29
C TYR A 236 -17.82 2.45 13.07
N ASP A 237 -18.74 3.36 13.40
CA ASP A 237 -20.15 3.00 13.62
C ASP A 237 -21.17 3.91 12.91
N LYS A 238 -20.76 4.69 11.88
CA LYS A 238 -21.71 5.39 10.97
C LYS A 238 -21.25 5.42 9.53
N THR A 239 -22.21 5.27 8.62
CA THR A 239 -21.99 4.72 7.27
C THR A 239 -21.99 5.81 6.19
N PRO A 240 -21.05 5.78 5.23
CA PRO A 240 -20.95 6.85 4.25
C PRO A 240 -21.65 6.49 2.93
N LEU A 241 -21.95 7.50 2.10
CA LEU A 241 -22.26 7.28 0.67
C LEU A 241 -21.11 6.52 -0.01
N GLU A 242 -21.36 5.75 -1.08
CA GLU A 242 -20.35 4.96 -1.79
C GLU A 242 -20.46 5.15 -3.32
N LEU A 243 -19.48 5.79 -3.96
CA LEU A 243 -19.25 5.64 -5.41
C LEU A 243 -18.32 4.46 -5.60
N LYS A 244 -18.77 3.34 -6.18
CA LYS A 244 -18.00 2.17 -6.62
C LYS A 244 -17.63 2.32 -8.11
N ILE A 245 -16.36 2.28 -8.48
CA ILE A 245 -15.94 2.28 -9.89
C ILE A 245 -15.35 0.93 -10.26
N ASP A 246 -16.13 0.10 -10.98
CA ASP A 246 -15.68 -1.19 -11.49
C ASP A 246 -15.05 -1.07 -12.86
N TYR A 247 -13.77 -1.36 -12.96
CA TYR A 247 -13.12 -1.48 -14.26
C TYR A 247 -13.19 -2.95 -14.68
N LYS A 248 -13.51 -3.18 -15.95
CA LYS A 248 -13.50 -4.48 -16.60
C LYS A 248 -12.40 -4.46 -17.65
N ILE A 249 -11.36 -5.26 -17.44
CA ILE A 249 -10.16 -5.30 -18.30
C ILE A 249 -10.17 -6.57 -19.15
N SER A 250 -10.62 -6.48 -20.40
CA SER A 250 -10.49 -7.56 -21.37
C SER A 250 -9.24 -7.39 -22.26
N PRO A 251 -8.83 -8.43 -23.02
CA PRO A 251 -7.75 -8.32 -24.00
C PRO A 251 -7.98 -7.25 -25.09
N SER A 252 -9.25 -6.90 -25.37
CA SER A 252 -9.63 -6.00 -26.46
C SER A 252 -10.14 -4.62 -25.98
N SER A 253 -10.54 -4.49 -24.72
CA SER A 253 -11.14 -3.26 -24.19
C SER A 253 -10.95 -3.14 -22.68
N ILE A 254 -10.82 -1.90 -22.21
CA ILE A 254 -11.01 -1.59 -20.80
C ILE A 254 -12.24 -0.71 -20.71
N THR A 255 -13.26 -1.15 -19.99
CA THR A 255 -14.48 -0.38 -19.73
C THR A 255 -14.57 -0.08 -18.24
N ALA A 256 -14.92 1.15 -17.88
CA ALA A 256 -15.17 1.53 -16.49
C ALA A 256 -16.67 1.67 -16.30
N GLU A 257 -17.21 0.94 -15.33
CA GLU A 257 -18.58 1.03 -14.87
C GLU A 257 -18.57 1.80 -13.55
N PHE A 258 -19.40 2.84 -13.47
CA PHE A 258 -19.55 3.71 -12.32
C PHE A 258 -20.86 3.34 -11.64
N PHE A 259 -20.80 2.87 -10.41
CA PHE A 259 -21.92 2.49 -9.58
C PHE A 259 -22.02 3.45 -8.39
N PHE A 260 -23.16 4.12 -8.25
CA PHE A 260 -23.43 5.03 -7.15
C PHE A 260 -24.38 4.32 -6.20
N HIS A 261 -24.00 4.18 -4.94
CA HIS A 261 -24.78 3.50 -3.93
C HIS A 261 -25.16 4.47 -2.80
N GLU A 262 -26.39 4.37 -2.30
CA GLU A 262 -26.85 5.01 -1.07
C GLU A 262 -26.98 3.96 0.01
N TRP A 263 -26.53 4.27 1.21
CA TRP A 263 -26.83 3.48 2.38
C TRP A 263 -28.05 4.06 3.07
N ASP A 264 -29.07 3.23 3.26
CA ASP A 264 -30.23 3.59 4.08
C ASP A 264 -29.98 3.14 5.52
N GLU A 265 -29.79 4.11 6.41
CA GLU A 265 -29.56 3.87 7.83
C GLU A 265 -30.74 3.21 8.55
N ALA A 266 -31.97 3.50 8.11
CA ALA A 266 -33.16 2.94 8.75
C ALA A 266 -33.32 1.45 8.45
N THR A 267 -32.95 1.04 7.24
CA THR A 267 -33.07 -0.36 6.81
C THR A 267 -31.76 -1.14 6.88
N LYS A 268 -30.63 -0.47 7.12
CA LYS A 268 -29.28 -1.03 7.08
C LYS A 268 -29.01 -1.76 5.75
N LYS A 269 -29.45 -1.15 4.65
CA LYS A 269 -29.29 -1.70 3.29
C LYS A 269 -28.61 -0.71 2.37
N GLN A 270 -27.74 -1.25 1.52
CA GLN A 270 -27.16 -0.53 0.40
C GLN A 270 -28.07 -0.65 -0.82
N SER A 271 -28.33 0.46 -1.49
CA SER A 271 -29.15 0.52 -2.70
C SER A 271 -28.37 1.18 -3.84
N LEU A 272 -28.37 0.55 -5.01
CA LEU A 272 -27.83 1.13 -6.23
C LEU A 272 -28.72 2.29 -6.66
N ILE A 273 -28.18 3.51 -6.64
CA ILE A 273 -28.85 4.72 -7.11
C ILE A 273 -28.72 4.83 -8.64
N PHE A 274 -27.52 4.57 -9.15
CA PHE A 274 -27.20 4.81 -10.56
C PHE A 274 -26.01 3.97 -11.02
N ALA A 275 -26.09 3.40 -12.21
CA ALA A 275 -24.99 2.69 -12.85
C ALA A 275 -24.78 3.23 -14.28
N THR A 276 -23.53 3.42 -14.70
CA THR A 276 -23.23 3.79 -16.08
C THR A 276 -21.85 3.33 -16.52
N ASP A 277 -21.64 3.12 -17.80
CA ASP A 277 -20.37 2.79 -18.44
C ASP A 277 -19.56 4.03 -18.89
N SER A 278 -20.11 5.23 -18.67
CA SER A 278 -19.50 6.49 -19.12
C SER A 278 -19.81 7.63 -18.17
N TRP A 279 -18.78 8.38 -17.81
CA TRP A 279 -18.88 9.52 -16.91
C TRP A 279 -19.80 10.63 -17.44
N GLU A 280 -19.79 10.81 -18.75
CA GLU A 280 -20.59 11.79 -19.47
C GLU A 280 -22.10 11.51 -19.36
N LYS A 281 -22.48 10.27 -19.00
CA LYS A 281 -23.87 9.85 -18.81
C LYS A 281 -24.36 10.02 -17.37
N VAL A 282 -23.51 10.44 -16.42
CA VAL A 282 -23.92 10.63 -15.03
C VAL A 282 -24.84 11.86 -14.90
N PRO A 283 -26.04 11.73 -14.28
CA PRO A 283 -26.97 12.83 -14.08
C PRO A 283 -26.34 14.04 -13.37
N LYS A 284 -26.68 15.26 -13.79
CA LYS A 284 -26.10 16.49 -13.25
C LYS A 284 -26.38 16.70 -11.76
N ASP A 285 -27.53 16.26 -11.28
CA ASP A 285 -27.92 16.31 -9.87
C ASP A 285 -27.05 15.38 -9.01
N ILE A 286 -26.76 14.17 -9.50
CA ILE A 286 -25.74 13.27 -8.94
C ILE A 286 -24.40 14.03 -8.96
N LEU A 287 -23.91 14.46 -10.13
CA LEU A 287 -22.64 15.18 -10.25
C LEU A 287 -22.52 16.37 -9.28
N ASN A 288 -23.57 17.18 -9.13
CA ASN A 288 -23.59 18.32 -8.22
C ASN A 288 -23.53 17.88 -6.75
N ARG A 289 -24.23 16.80 -6.37
CA ARG A 289 -24.15 16.17 -5.04
C ARG A 289 -22.73 15.65 -4.76
N TYR A 290 -21.98 15.31 -5.80
CA TYR A 290 -20.60 14.78 -5.72
C TYR A 290 -19.51 15.74 -6.22
N ALA A 291 -19.74 17.07 -6.25
CA ALA A 291 -18.83 18.02 -6.92
C ALA A 291 -17.36 17.99 -6.43
N GLU A 292 -17.12 17.77 -5.14
CA GLU A 292 -15.75 17.65 -4.60
C GLU A 292 -15.10 16.29 -4.92
N ILE A 293 -15.91 15.24 -5.00
CA ILE A 293 -15.46 13.90 -5.42
C ILE A 293 -15.05 13.95 -6.89
N LEU A 294 -15.85 14.63 -7.70
CA LEU A 294 -15.55 14.98 -9.09
C LEU A 294 -14.21 15.69 -9.24
N LYS A 295 -13.89 16.63 -8.34
CA LYS A 295 -12.62 17.36 -8.36
C LYS A 295 -11.42 16.42 -8.16
N GLU A 296 -11.51 15.50 -7.20
CA GLU A 296 -10.45 14.50 -6.96
C GLU A 296 -10.37 13.44 -8.07
N VAL A 297 -11.50 12.93 -8.56
CA VAL A 297 -11.53 12.02 -9.71
C VAL A 297 -10.92 12.68 -10.94
N ASN A 298 -11.24 13.94 -11.22
CA ASN A 298 -10.64 14.69 -12.32
C ASN A 298 -9.14 14.93 -12.12
N ARG A 299 -8.68 15.14 -10.87
CA ARG A 299 -7.25 15.21 -10.54
C ARG A 299 -6.53 13.89 -10.80
N LEU A 300 -7.17 12.75 -10.52
CA LEU A 300 -6.62 11.41 -10.73
C LEU A 300 -6.75 10.92 -12.18
N LYS A 301 -7.65 11.51 -12.98
CA LYS A 301 -7.94 11.11 -14.38
C LYS A 301 -6.71 10.97 -15.27
N PRO A 302 -5.72 11.90 -15.28
CA PRO A 302 -4.51 11.74 -16.09
C PRO A 302 -3.69 10.52 -15.69
N PHE A 303 -3.60 10.25 -14.38
CA PHE A 303 -2.89 9.09 -13.84
C PHE A 303 -3.60 7.78 -14.22
N ILE A 304 -4.92 7.71 -14.03
CA ILE A 304 -5.74 6.55 -14.44
C ILE A 304 -5.54 6.28 -15.93
N ASN A 305 -5.65 7.30 -16.79
CA ASN A 305 -5.45 7.16 -18.23
C ASN A 305 -4.05 6.66 -18.60
N LYS A 306 -3.02 7.10 -17.88
CA LYS A 306 -1.64 6.62 -18.06
C LYS A 306 -1.54 5.13 -17.72
N VAL A 307 -2.04 4.71 -16.56
CA VAL A 307 -2.07 3.30 -16.13
C VAL A 307 -2.81 2.43 -17.15
N LEU A 308 -3.97 2.90 -17.63
CA LEU A 308 -4.77 2.22 -18.65
C LEU A 308 -4.03 2.08 -19.99
N SER A 309 -3.32 3.12 -20.42
CA SER A 309 -2.51 3.08 -21.65
C SER A 309 -1.36 2.08 -21.53
N GLU A 310 -0.66 2.07 -20.41
CA GLU A 310 0.45 1.14 -20.15
C GLU A 310 -0.05 -0.30 -20.06
N ALA A 311 -1.19 -0.54 -19.40
CA ALA A 311 -1.83 -1.86 -19.34
C ALA A 311 -2.21 -2.39 -20.74
N LYS A 312 -2.76 -1.53 -21.62
CA LYS A 312 -3.04 -1.90 -23.03
C LYS A 312 -1.78 -2.30 -23.79
N GLN A 313 -0.66 -1.62 -23.57
CA GLN A 313 0.62 -1.96 -24.22
C GLN A 313 1.16 -3.30 -23.73
N VAL A 314 1.07 -3.57 -22.43
CA VAL A 314 1.46 -4.86 -21.83
C VAL A 314 0.61 -6.01 -22.38
N ASN A 315 -0.71 -5.84 -22.45
CA ASN A 315 -1.61 -6.85 -23.02
C ASN A 315 -1.35 -7.10 -24.51
N ALA A 316 -1.16 -6.04 -25.30
CA ALA A 316 -0.83 -6.19 -26.72
C ALA A 316 0.50 -6.95 -26.92
N LYS A 317 1.50 -6.72 -26.06
CA LYS A 317 2.76 -7.47 -26.05
C LYS A 317 2.54 -8.95 -25.72
N ARG A 318 1.75 -9.26 -24.69
CA ARG A 318 1.40 -10.64 -24.31
C ARG A 318 0.66 -11.39 -25.41
N SER A 319 -0.32 -10.76 -26.06
CA SER A 319 -1.03 -11.38 -27.18
C SER A 319 -0.08 -11.72 -28.33
N ARG A 320 0.94 -10.89 -28.59
CA ARG A 320 1.99 -11.20 -29.58
C ARG A 320 2.88 -12.35 -29.13
N GLU A 321 3.33 -12.36 -27.87
CA GLU A 321 4.17 -13.43 -27.31
C GLU A 321 3.43 -14.78 -27.27
N LYS A 322 2.16 -14.82 -26.86
CA LYS A 322 1.30 -16.02 -26.90
C LYS A 322 1.10 -16.53 -28.34
N LYS A 323 0.93 -15.62 -29.31
CA LYS A 323 0.83 -15.98 -30.73
C LYS A 323 2.14 -16.58 -31.26
N LEU A 324 3.29 -16.02 -30.88
CA LEU A 324 4.61 -16.54 -31.24
C LEU A 324 4.87 -17.92 -30.62
N PHE A 325 4.52 -18.11 -29.34
CA PHE A 325 4.66 -19.39 -28.65
C PHE A 325 3.80 -20.50 -29.30
N ASN A 326 2.53 -20.20 -29.60
CA ASN A 326 1.66 -21.14 -30.31
C ASN A 326 2.17 -21.46 -31.73
N GLN A 327 2.76 -20.50 -32.44
CA GLN A 327 3.40 -20.75 -33.73
C GLN A 327 4.63 -21.66 -33.57
N GLN A 328 5.40 -21.51 -32.50
CA GLN A 328 6.56 -22.35 -32.18
C GLN A 328 6.15 -23.80 -31.91
N GLU A 329 5.10 -24.03 -31.10
CA GLU A 329 4.55 -25.38 -30.88
C GLU A 329 4.05 -26.04 -32.18
N ILE A 330 3.39 -25.28 -33.05
CA ILE A 330 2.94 -25.77 -34.36
C ILE A 330 4.15 -26.18 -35.21
N ILE A 331 5.18 -25.35 -35.26
CA ILE A 331 6.43 -25.65 -35.98
C ILE A 331 7.09 -26.91 -35.42
N GLU A 332 7.20 -27.06 -34.10
CA GLU A 332 7.76 -28.25 -33.46
C GLU A 332 6.95 -29.52 -33.76
N LYS A 333 5.62 -29.44 -33.75
CA LYS A 333 4.75 -30.55 -34.12
C LYS A 333 4.95 -30.96 -35.59
N VAL A 334 5.07 -30.00 -36.50
CA VAL A 334 5.32 -30.24 -37.93
C VAL A 334 6.71 -30.86 -38.17
N ILE A 335 7.74 -30.39 -37.45
CA ILE A 335 9.09 -30.96 -37.52
C ILE A 335 9.08 -32.40 -37.01
N LYS A 336 8.47 -32.65 -35.85
CA LYS A 336 8.37 -34.00 -35.27
C LYS A 336 7.61 -34.97 -36.18
N SER A 337 6.52 -34.54 -36.82
CA SER A 337 5.77 -35.41 -37.74
C SER A 337 6.55 -35.74 -39.01
N ARG A 338 7.40 -34.82 -39.50
CA ARG A 338 8.23 -35.04 -40.70
C ARG A 338 9.49 -35.86 -40.45
N ILE A 339 9.98 -35.92 -39.21
CA ILE A 339 11.11 -36.79 -38.84
C ILE A 339 10.63 -38.23 -38.58
N ALA A 340 9.35 -38.42 -38.26
CA ALA A 340 8.75 -39.73 -38.01
C ALA A 340 8.21 -40.44 -39.27
N THR A 341 8.30 -39.80 -40.43
CA THR A 341 8.02 -40.37 -41.76
C THR A 341 9.33 -40.51 -42.53
#